data_AF-A0A953S281-F1
#
_entry.id   AF-A0A953S281-F1
#
_cell.length_a   1.000
_cell.length_b   1.000
_cell.length_c   1.000
_cell.angle_alpha   90.00
_cell.angle_beta   90.00
_cell.angle_gamma   90.00
#
_symmetry.space_group_name_H-M   'P 1'
#
loop_
_entity.id
_entity.type
_entity.pdbx_description
1 polymer ?
#
loop_
_entity_poly.entity_id
_entity_poly.type
_entity_poly.pdbx_seq_one_letter_code
_entity_poly.pdbx_strand_id
1 'polypeptide(L)'
;MRLDVNRREFLKIAAGAGAALAMPTSGHTAVSSKMIGIQVGAVSFVDEGTEKVLDVLQERACVNTLFLAVFTYGRGIAGRQIPGQPLPDHGKQEYDLNFHGGNFAIPHPQYYKNTALKDTRAPDHADLDILAEVLPAAKKR
;
A
#
# COMPACT_ATOMS: atom_id res chain seq x y z
N MET A 1 -0.57 13.15 53.33
CA MET A 1 0.74 12.46 53.38
C MET A 1 1.70 13.28 52.52
N ARG A 2 2.55 14.12 53.12
CA ARG A 2 3.53 14.95 52.38
C ARG A 2 4.75 14.07 52.08
N LEU A 3 5.11 13.95 50.81
CA LEU A 3 6.34 13.28 50.41
C LEU A 3 7.50 14.23 50.68
N ASP A 4 8.20 14.03 51.80
CA ASP A 4 9.45 14.74 52.11
C ASP A 4 10.59 14.20 51.22
N VAL A 5 10.69 14.72 50.01
CA VAL A 5 11.78 14.39 49.09
C VAL A 5 12.99 15.27 49.43
N ASN A 6 14.02 14.68 50.02
CA ASN A 6 15.29 15.37 50.28
C ASN A 6 15.96 15.75 48.94
N ARG A 7 16.69 16.88 48.91
CA ARG A 7 17.52 17.34 47.79
C ARG A 7 18.34 16.23 47.11
N ARG A 8 18.89 15.29 47.87
CA ARG A 8 19.63 14.13 47.32
C ARG A 8 18.73 13.19 46.53
N GLU A 9 17.53 12.91 47.01
CA GLU A 9 16.54 12.09 46.31
C GLU A 9 15.99 12.83 45.08
N PHE A 10 15.74 14.13 45.20
CA PHE A 10 15.35 14.97 44.07
C PHE A 10 16.39 14.94 42.94
N LEU A 11 17.68 15.06 43.28
CA LEU A 11 18.77 15.01 42.29
C LEU A 11 18.90 13.64 41.62
N LYS A 12 18.66 12.53 42.34
CA LYS A 12 18.63 11.19 41.77
C LYS A 12 17.47 11.00 40.81
N ILE A 13 16.27 11.47 41.18
CA ILE A 13 15.07 11.40 40.34
C ILE A 13 15.26 12.25 39.08
N ALA A 14 15.78 13.47 39.21
CA ALA A 14 16.07 14.35 38.08
C ALA A 14 17.13 13.77 37.14
N ALA A 15 18.19 13.15 37.68
CA ALA A 15 19.21 12.47 36.88
C ALA A 15 18.65 11.23 36.15
N GLY A 16 17.79 10.44 36.81
CA GLY A 16 17.13 9.28 36.20
C GLY A 16 16.12 9.65 35.11
N ALA A 17 15.36 10.73 35.30
CA ALA A 17 14.42 11.25 34.30
C ALA A 17 15.15 11.85 33.07
N GLY A 18 16.27 12.54 33.30
CA GLY A 18 17.10 13.07 32.21
C GLY A 18 17.76 11.97 31.37
N ALA A 19 18.20 10.87 32.00
CA ALA A 19 18.76 9.72 31.28
C ALA A 19 17.71 8.99 30.42
N ALA A 20 16.45 8.91 30.86
CA ALA A 20 15.37 8.30 30.09
C ALA A 20 14.97 9.11 28.85
N LEU A 21 15.12 10.45 28.89
CA LEU A 21 14.88 11.34 27.74
C LEU A 21 16.08 11.45 26.79
N ALA A 22 17.27 11.11 27.27
CA ALA A 22 18.51 11.08 26.49
C ALA A 22 18.79 9.71 25.85
N MET A 23 17.96 8.70 26.12
CA MET A 23 18.00 7.48 25.32
C MET A 23 17.68 7.88 23.89
N PRO A 24 18.59 7.66 22.93
CA PRO A 24 18.24 7.88 21.54
C PRO A 24 17.02 7.00 21.30
N THR A 25 15.89 7.63 20.97
CA THR A 25 14.86 6.91 20.28
C THR A 25 15.57 6.37 19.07
N SER A 26 15.75 5.05 18.99
CA SER A 26 16.06 4.36 17.76
C SER A 26 14.86 4.52 16.84
N GLY A 27 14.52 5.77 16.49
CA GLY A 27 13.82 6.06 15.28
C GLY A 27 14.67 5.37 14.24
N HIS A 28 14.07 4.40 13.56
CA HIS A 28 14.65 3.86 12.36
C HIS A 28 14.91 5.08 11.49
N THR A 29 16.15 5.55 11.46
CA THR A 29 16.64 6.36 10.36
C THR A 29 16.50 5.41 9.19
N ALA A 30 15.33 5.44 8.55
CA ALA A 30 15.09 4.72 7.34
C ALA A 30 16.26 5.10 6.46
N VAL A 31 17.13 4.13 6.18
CA VAL A 31 18.15 4.30 5.16
C VAL A 31 17.38 4.84 3.98
N SER A 32 17.69 6.07 3.55
CA SER A 32 17.00 6.67 2.41
C SER A 32 17.44 5.87 1.19
N SER A 33 16.77 4.75 0.96
CA SER A 33 16.90 3.98 -0.25
C SER A 33 16.27 4.82 -1.36
N LYS A 34 16.91 4.85 -2.52
CA LYS A 34 16.32 5.49 -3.69
C LYS A 34 14.99 4.78 -3.99
N MET A 35 13.94 5.56 -4.21
CA MET A 35 12.64 5.02 -4.62
C MET A 35 12.77 4.40 -6.00
N ILE A 36 12.50 3.10 -6.09
CA ILE A 36 12.34 2.33 -7.32
C ILE A 36 10.87 1.92 -7.35
N GLY A 37 10.07 2.77 -7.98
CA GLY A 37 8.62 2.68 -7.95
C GLY A 37 8.03 2.09 -9.22
N ILE A 38 6.95 1.32 -9.08
CA ILE A 38 6.16 0.82 -10.21
C ILE A 38 4.66 0.98 -9.95
N GLN A 39 3.92 1.39 -10.98
CA GLN A 39 2.46 1.39 -10.94
C GLN A 39 1.92 0.04 -11.39
N VAL A 40 1.01 -0.55 -10.62
CA VAL A 40 0.46 -1.89 -10.88
C VAL A 40 -1.05 -1.90 -10.68
N GLY A 41 -1.79 -2.43 -11.66
CA GLY A 41 -3.24 -2.57 -11.61
C GLY A 41 -3.70 -3.84 -10.91
N ALA A 42 -4.95 -3.84 -10.43
CA ALA A 42 -5.53 -4.98 -9.72
C ALA A 42 -5.49 -6.27 -10.55
N VAL A 43 -5.69 -6.19 -11.86
CA VAL A 43 -5.71 -7.34 -12.78
C VAL A 43 -4.42 -8.16 -12.74
N SER A 44 -3.24 -7.54 -12.53
CA SER A 44 -1.97 -8.27 -12.40
C SER A 44 -1.98 -9.21 -11.20
N PHE A 45 -2.48 -8.74 -10.06
CA PHE A 45 -2.59 -9.53 -8.83
C PHE A 45 -3.68 -10.62 -8.97
N VAL A 46 -4.79 -10.31 -9.64
CA VAL A 46 -5.88 -11.26 -9.92
C VAL A 46 -5.43 -12.38 -10.84
N ASP A 47 -4.67 -12.08 -11.88
CA ASP A 47 -4.27 -13.05 -12.89
C ASP A 47 -3.08 -13.90 -12.45
N GLU A 48 -2.14 -13.32 -11.70
CA GLU A 48 -0.85 -13.95 -11.43
C GLU A 48 -0.63 -14.31 -9.95
N GLY A 49 -1.45 -13.76 -9.05
CA GLY A 49 -1.36 -13.95 -7.62
C GLY A 49 -0.42 -12.97 -6.93
N THR A 50 -0.81 -12.51 -5.74
CA THR A 50 -0.15 -11.42 -5.03
C THR A 50 1.31 -11.66 -4.71
N GLU A 51 1.64 -12.79 -4.08
CA GLU A 51 3.03 -13.07 -3.67
C GLU A 51 3.95 -13.18 -4.90
N LYS A 52 3.50 -13.86 -5.98
CA LYS A 52 4.28 -14.02 -7.21
C LYS A 52 4.59 -12.67 -7.88
N VAL A 53 3.59 -11.79 -7.98
CA VAL A 53 3.80 -10.44 -8.55
C VAL A 53 4.84 -9.69 -7.73
N LEU A 54 4.71 -9.70 -6.41
CA LEU A 54 5.65 -8.99 -5.53
C LEU A 54 7.07 -9.54 -5.61
N ASP A 55 7.23 -10.87 -5.65
CA ASP A 55 8.53 -11.53 -5.81
C ASP A 55 9.18 -11.14 -7.13
N VAL A 56 8.44 -11.18 -8.25
CA VAL A 56 8.97 -10.79 -9.57
C VAL A 56 9.42 -9.34 -9.59
N LEU A 57 8.62 -8.43 -9.04
CA LEU A 57 8.96 -7.00 -9.01
C LEU A 57 10.21 -6.72 -8.16
N GLN A 58 10.34 -7.41 -7.03
CA GLN A 58 11.50 -7.28 -6.15
C GLN A 58 12.75 -7.91 -6.78
N GLU A 59 12.67 -9.16 -7.25
CA GLU A 59 13.82 -9.93 -7.71
C GLU A 59 14.35 -9.46 -9.07
N ARG A 60 13.47 -9.07 -9.99
CA ARG A 60 13.87 -8.76 -11.38
C ARG A 60 14.11 -7.27 -11.62
N ALA A 61 13.44 -6.40 -10.88
CA ALA A 61 13.48 -4.96 -11.10
C ALA A 61 13.89 -4.15 -9.86
N CYS A 62 14.20 -4.81 -8.73
CA CYS A 62 14.56 -4.16 -7.48
C CYS A 62 13.50 -3.13 -7.02
N VAL A 63 12.24 -3.35 -7.36
CA VAL A 63 11.13 -2.47 -6.96
C VAL A 63 11.02 -2.46 -5.43
N ASN A 64 10.96 -1.26 -4.86
CA ASN A 64 10.79 -1.07 -3.42
C ASN A 64 9.60 -0.17 -3.07
N THR A 65 8.84 0.30 -4.07
CA THR A 65 7.67 1.14 -3.87
C THR A 65 6.59 0.76 -4.87
N LEU A 66 5.36 0.49 -4.40
CA LEU A 66 4.21 0.19 -5.25
C LEU A 66 3.29 1.41 -5.33
N PHE A 67 2.86 1.75 -6.54
CA PHE A 67 1.75 2.65 -6.80
C PHE A 67 0.57 1.83 -7.28
N LEU A 68 -0.30 1.40 -6.36
CA LEU A 68 -1.46 0.60 -6.73
C LEU A 68 -2.50 1.47 -7.46
N ALA A 69 -2.91 1.06 -8.66
CA ALA A 69 -3.95 1.74 -9.41
C ALA A 69 -5.33 1.40 -8.82
N VAL A 70 -5.70 2.10 -7.74
CA VAL A 70 -6.91 1.83 -6.96
C VAL A 70 -8.17 2.37 -7.63
N PHE A 71 -8.10 3.53 -8.30
CA PHE A 71 -9.26 4.17 -8.90
C PHE A 71 -8.99 4.57 -10.35
N THR A 72 -9.76 4.02 -11.29
CA THR A 72 -9.62 4.31 -12.74
C THR A 72 -10.80 3.76 -13.54
N TYR A 73 -11.22 4.50 -14.56
CA TYR A 73 -12.12 4.03 -15.63
C TYR A 73 -11.37 3.79 -16.95
N GLY A 74 -10.04 3.94 -16.94
CA GLY A 74 -9.18 3.71 -18.10
C GLY A 74 -8.63 2.30 -18.12
N ARG A 75 -8.74 1.63 -19.27
CA ARG A 75 -8.18 0.29 -19.50
C ARG A 75 -6.65 0.24 -19.39
N GLY A 76 -5.96 1.31 -19.78
CA GLY A 76 -4.49 1.31 -19.86
C GLY A 76 -3.76 1.01 -18.55
N ILE A 77 -4.43 1.12 -17.39
CA ILE A 77 -3.82 0.89 -16.08
C ILE A 77 -4.55 -0.15 -15.22
N ALA A 78 -5.72 -0.64 -15.64
CA ALA A 78 -6.49 -1.63 -14.87
C ALA A 78 -7.21 -2.69 -15.71
N GLY A 79 -7.39 -2.45 -17.01
CA GLY A 79 -7.95 -3.44 -17.93
C GLY A 79 -6.86 -4.32 -18.53
N ARG A 80 -7.30 -5.34 -19.26
CA ARG A 80 -6.38 -6.12 -20.11
C ARG A 80 -6.14 -5.40 -21.44
N GLN A 81 -5.22 -5.96 -22.21
CA GLN A 81 -4.87 -5.49 -23.54
C GLN A 81 -6.11 -5.19 -24.40
N ILE A 82 -5.98 -4.20 -25.29
CA ILE A 82 -7.05 -3.81 -26.21
C ILE A 82 -7.22 -4.92 -27.27
N PRO A 83 -8.46 -5.35 -27.58
CA PRO A 83 -8.71 -6.37 -28.59
C PRO A 83 -8.05 -6.06 -29.93
N GLY A 84 -7.38 -7.06 -30.51
CA GLY A 84 -6.65 -6.95 -31.77
C GLY A 84 -5.19 -6.50 -31.64
N GLN A 85 -4.73 -6.19 -30.43
CA GLN A 85 -3.32 -5.97 -30.13
C GLN A 85 -2.67 -7.22 -29.53
N PRO A 86 -1.37 -7.48 -29.77
CA PRO A 86 -0.67 -8.61 -29.15
C PRO A 86 -0.83 -8.61 -27.62
N LEU A 87 -1.18 -9.77 -27.07
CA LEU A 87 -1.25 -9.97 -25.63
C LEU A 87 0.17 -9.92 -25.03
N PRO A 88 0.33 -9.38 -23.81
CA PRO A 88 1.60 -9.43 -23.10
C PRO A 88 2.01 -10.88 -22.82
N ASP A 89 3.29 -11.09 -22.52
CA ASP A 89 3.87 -12.38 -22.16
C ASP A 89 3.57 -12.81 -20.71
N HIS A 90 2.74 -12.06 -20.00
CA HIS A 90 2.32 -12.34 -18.62
C HIS A 90 0.81 -12.09 -18.43
N GLY A 91 0.29 -12.40 -17.24
CA GLY A 91 -1.15 -12.38 -16.97
C GLY A 91 -1.93 -13.44 -17.75
N LYS A 92 -3.26 -13.37 -17.72
CA LYS A 92 -4.09 -14.29 -18.52
C LYS A 92 -4.01 -13.93 -19.99
N GLN A 93 -3.94 -14.96 -20.83
CA GLN A 93 -3.94 -14.82 -22.29
C GLN A 93 -5.37 -14.62 -22.83
N GLU A 94 -6.01 -13.55 -22.38
CA GLU A 94 -7.38 -13.19 -22.75
C GLU A 94 -7.55 -11.67 -22.81
N TYR A 95 -8.45 -11.20 -23.68
CA TYR A 95 -8.92 -9.82 -23.61
C TYR A 95 -10.02 -9.72 -22.54
N ASP A 96 -10.08 -8.59 -21.85
CA ASP A 96 -11.31 -8.20 -21.19
C ASP A 96 -12.15 -7.43 -22.24
N LEU A 97 -13.38 -7.86 -22.50
CA LEU A 97 -14.29 -7.17 -23.42
C LEU A 97 -15.33 -6.30 -22.69
N ASN A 98 -15.45 -6.50 -21.38
CA ASN A 98 -16.49 -5.93 -20.53
C ASN A 98 -15.91 -5.08 -19.40
N PHE A 99 -14.73 -4.46 -19.60
CA PHE A 99 -14.12 -3.56 -18.62
C PHE A 99 -15.10 -2.47 -18.21
N HIS A 100 -15.29 -2.34 -16.92
CA HIS A 100 -16.10 -1.29 -16.33
C HIS A 100 -15.20 -0.25 -15.64
N GLY A 101 -14.28 -0.72 -14.80
CA GLY A 101 -13.45 0.15 -13.96
C GLY A 101 -14.22 0.78 -12.80
N GLY A 102 -13.54 1.63 -12.06
CA GLY A 102 -14.01 2.22 -10.82
C GLY A 102 -12.92 2.12 -9.74
N ASN A 103 -13.33 1.83 -8.52
CA ASN A 103 -12.51 1.69 -7.34
C ASN A 103 -12.32 0.21 -7.00
N PHE A 104 -11.08 -0.27 -7.10
CA PHE A 104 -10.66 -1.63 -6.81
C PHE A 104 -10.33 -1.86 -5.31
N ALA A 105 -10.40 -0.83 -4.47
CA ALA A 105 -10.45 -0.94 -3.01
C ALA A 105 -11.88 -0.67 -2.51
N ILE A 106 -12.16 -0.93 -1.23
CA ILE A 106 -13.47 -0.61 -0.64
C ILE A 106 -13.56 0.91 -0.40
N PRO A 107 -14.45 1.63 -1.10
CA PRO A 107 -14.63 3.05 -0.84
C PRO A 107 -15.27 3.27 0.53
N HIS A 108 -14.93 4.38 1.18
CA HIS A 108 -15.52 4.81 2.44
C HIS A 108 -16.47 6.00 2.19
N PRO A 109 -17.80 5.76 2.02
CA PRO A 109 -18.72 6.76 1.48
C PRO A 109 -18.80 8.05 2.29
N GLN A 110 -18.53 7.99 3.60
CA GLN A 110 -18.54 9.15 4.49
C GLN A 110 -17.57 10.25 4.06
N TYR A 111 -16.46 9.90 3.40
CA TYR A 111 -15.46 10.86 2.93
C TYR A 111 -15.82 11.49 1.58
N TYR A 112 -16.75 10.89 0.83
CA TYR A 112 -17.18 11.37 -0.48
C TYR A 112 -18.56 12.04 -0.45
N LYS A 113 -19.15 12.24 0.74
CA LYS A 113 -20.53 12.73 0.92
C LYS A 113 -20.83 14.03 0.16
N ASN A 114 -19.85 14.94 0.07
CA ASN A 114 -19.98 16.25 -0.58
C ASN A 114 -19.33 16.31 -1.98
N THR A 115 -19.14 15.15 -2.62
CA THR A 115 -18.56 15.04 -3.96
C THR A 115 -19.54 14.37 -4.92
N ALA A 116 -19.29 14.49 -6.22
CA ALA A 116 -20.02 13.75 -7.24
C ALA A 116 -19.66 12.26 -7.30
N LEU A 117 -18.61 11.83 -6.58
CA LEU A 117 -18.17 10.43 -6.56
C LEU A 117 -19.08 9.63 -5.63
N LYS A 118 -20.03 8.92 -6.22
CA LYS A 118 -20.98 8.01 -5.55
C LYS A 118 -20.87 6.62 -6.19
N ASP A 119 -20.97 5.58 -5.35
CA ASP A 119 -21.03 4.18 -5.80
C ASP A 119 -19.92 3.80 -6.79
N THR A 120 -18.70 4.23 -6.50
CA THR A 120 -17.55 4.10 -7.41
C THR A 120 -16.93 2.70 -7.42
N ARG A 121 -17.53 1.69 -6.77
CA ARG A 121 -16.92 0.36 -6.63
C ARG A 121 -16.81 -0.31 -8.01
N ALA A 122 -15.61 -0.81 -8.34
CA ALA A 122 -15.39 -1.54 -9.59
C ALA A 122 -16.03 -2.94 -9.49
N PRO A 123 -16.85 -3.37 -10.46
CA PRO A 123 -17.45 -4.71 -10.48
C PRO A 123 -16.50 -5.77 -11.08
N ASP A 124 -15.39 -5.36 -11.71
CA ASP A 124 -14.55 -6.20 -12.57
C ASP A 124 -13.93 -7.41 -11.86
N HIS A 125 -13.73 -7.34 -10.54
CA HIS A 125 -13.04 -8.35 -9.74
C HIS A 125 -13.83 -8.76 -8.47
N ALA A 126 -15.16 -8.82 -8.58
CA ALA A 126 -16.06 -9.21 -7.49
C ALA A 126 -15.78 -8.41 -6.19
N ASP A 127 -15.57 -9.11 -5.06
CA ASP A 127 -15.40 -8.50 -3.74
C ASP A 127 -13.95 -8.10 -3.42
N LEU A 128 -13.03 -8.16 -4.39
CA LEU A 128 -11.62 -7.81 -4.17
C LEU A 128 -11.46 -6.39 -3.58
N ASP A 129 -10.73 -6.29 -2.47
CA ASP A 129 -10.13 -5.03 -2.02
C ASP A 129 -8.63 -5.12 -2.26
N ILE A 130 -8.14 -4.43 -3.28
CA ILE A 130 -6.74 -4.52 -3.69
C ILE A 130 -5.78 -4.02 -2.61
N LEU A 131 -6.20 -3.08 -1.76
CA LEU A 131 -5.36 -2.60 -0.66
C LEU A 131 -5.30 -3.65 0.45
N ALA A 132 -6.43 -4.26 0.80
CA ALA A 132 -6.47 -5.32 1.81
C ALA A 132 -5.69 -6.57 1.36
N GLU A 133 -5.74 -6.90 0.08
CA GLU A 133 -5.03 -8.03 -0.54
C GLU A 133 -3.51 -7.79 -0.56
N VAL A 134 -3.07 -6.64 -1.09
CA VAL A 134 -1.64 -6.44 -1.41
C VAL A 134 -0.84 -5.90 -0.23
N LEU A 135 -1.40 -5.00 0.59
CA LEU A 135 -0.62 -4.31 1.63
C LEU A 135 0.01 -5.26 2.67
N PRO A 136 -0.67 -6.30 3.18
CA PRO A 136 -0.06 -7.23 4.14
C PRO A 136 1.13 -7.97 3.54
N ALA A 137 1.04 -8.39 2.26
CA ALA A 137 2.12 -9.08 1.57
C ALA A 137 3.29 -8.15 1.24
N ALA A 138 3.01 -6.93 0.76
CA ALA A 138 4.03 -5.93 0.44
C ALA A 138 4.85 -5.52 1.67
N LYS A 139 4.22 -5.38 2.85
CA LYS A 139 4.91 -5.01 4.11
C LYS A 139 5.88 -6.06 4.66
N LYS A 140 5.84 -7.29 4.16
CA LYS A 140 6.79 -8.35 4.58
C LYS A 140 8.17 -8.19 3.92
N ARG A 141 8.31 -7.26 2.97
CA ARG A 141 9.46 -7.09 2.08
C ARG A 141 10.10 -5.72 2.24
#